data_AF-A0A843L704-F1
#
_entry.id   AF-A0A843L704-F1
#
_cell.length_a   1.000
_cell.length_b   1.000
_cell.length_c   1.000
_cell.angle_alpha   90.00
_cell.angle_beta   90.00
_cell.angle_gamma   90.00
#
_symmetry.space_group_name_H-M   'P 1'
#
loop_
_entity.id
_entity.type
_entity.pdbx_description
1 polymer ?
#
loop_
_entity_poly.entity_id
_entity_poly.type
_entity_poly.pdbx_seq_one_letter_code
_entity_poly.pdbx_strand_id
1 'polypeptide(L)'
;MEPKEAIERAVIASAVLGASLVPKINEVKASYTKDDISPNVLQLPQEETQTDKGDSPEANYCEIPHQKQNFFSDYSSDWNLYWPYSDIGPQRSLTEQSEDKEEEIVFDPQKYDFSEFENYSLKSAELLPDNSIFQTVEEKVPLYLLPTNYDNDIQIYFSEIKQAYIEKGTNFDVAQIRVIENPDGSQAEIGVLSNTFKSRYVGTILMSIMDSDGNRKELLSRNESINATATAIMTEEETFPNEVINNLMAIKKIAEFQETNPFEAGKEYSYISLIGIDTYEGLSKYLVGFNNSNGETLAGGVCVTATALSSLLHQVEGATVKNTPHNKAYPQGPYSLDRYTIDSGIETYFDDKYNVDLKWKLPENGYLVFNINMAPSQKGFQKTNPQGVGGYSDVFFSYSVSFSKEKPQNQVQQIDMLLQEYQRYRNSRGATSFNINSDYKLKSFVMNSANKNICDLLYSRP
;
A
#
# COMPACT_ATOMS: atom_id res chain seq x y z
N MET A 1 21.79 9.40 62.68
CA MET A 1 23.14 9.97 62.51
C MET A 1 23.68 9.41 61.21
N GLU A 2 24.10 10.32 60.32
CA GLU A 2 24.34 10.10 58.90
C GLU A 2 25.51 9.18 58.55
N PRO A 3 25.48 8.57 57.36
CA PRO A 3 26.65 8.27 56.56
C PRO A 3 26.93 9.41 55.56
N LYS A 4 28.17 9.91 55.55
CA LYS A 4 28.70 10.84 54.55
C LYS A 4 29.33 10.09 53.37
N GLU A 5 28.94 10.56 52.19
CA GLU A 5 29.76 10.79 50.99
C GLU A 5 30.33 9.59 50.20
N ALA A 6 29.66 9.27 49.09
CA ALA A 6 30.27 9.39 47.76
C ALA A 6 29.21 9.85 46.73
N ILE A 7 29.48 11.01 46.15
CA ILE A 7 28.68 11.79 45.18
C ILE A 7 29.26 11.56 43.78
N GLU A 8 28.39 11.45 42.75
CA GLU A 8 28.47 12.04 41.39
C GLU A 8 27.50 11.26 40.45
N ARG A 9 26.50 11.79 39.74
CA ARG A 9 25.95 13.13 39.48
C ARG A 9 24.46 12.97 39.13
N ALA A 10 23.61 13.85 39.66
CA ALA A 10 22.22 14.01 39.27
C ALA A 10 21.88 15.50 39.11
N VAL A 11 21.25 15.82 37.96
CA VAL A 11 20.14 16.78 37.72
C VAL A 11 20.27 18.25 38.14
N ILE A 12 20.18 19.17 37.16
CA ILE A 12 19.52 20.52 37.15
C ILE A 12 19.29 20.87 35.66
N ALA A 13 18.19 21.40 35.10
CA ALA A 13 16.90 21.91 35.59
C ALA A 13 15.87 21.98 34.44
N SER A 14 14.59 21.94 34.81
CA SER A 14 13.47 22.52 34.06
C SER A 14 13.26 24.00 34.41
N ALA A 15 12.63 24.72 33.48
CA ALA A 15 11.91 25.99 33.59
C ALA A 15 12.70 27.32 33.48
N VAL A 16 12.49 28.01 32.35
CA VAL A 16 12.29 29.46 32.32
C VAL A 16 11.01 29.73 31.50
N LEU A 17 9.95 30.13 32.19
CA LEU A 17 8.80 30.85 31.66
C LEU A 17 9.05 32.34 31.85
N GLY A 18 8.74 33.15 30.82
CA GLY A 18 8.41 34.57 30.99
C GLY A 18 9.27 35.56 30.21
N ALA A 19 8.86 35.86 28.97
CA ALA A 19 8.52 37.23 28.55
C ALA A 19 8.20 37.23 27.04
N SER A 20 7.08 37.88 26.71
CA SER A 20 6.65 38.20 25.35
C SER A 20 7.77 38.83 24.52
N LEU A 21 7.87 38.44 23.26
CA LEU A 21 8.02 39.33 22.12
C LEU A 21 7.79 38.49 20.86
N VAL A 22 6.68 38.74 20.19
CA VAL A 22 6.41 38.28 18.81
C VAL A 22 7.32 39.08 17.87
N PRO A 23 8.11 38.44 16.99
CA PRO A 23 8.48 39.02 15.73
C PRO A 23 7.68 38.36 14.61
N LYS A 24 7.23 39.23 13.71
CA LYS A 24 6.37 38.97 12.57
C LYS A 24 6.93 37.90 11.62
N ILE A 25 5.97 37.21 11.01
CA ILE A 25 6.05 36.43 9.77
C ILE A 25 7.08 37.01 8.81
N ASN A 26 8.00 36.17 8.35
CA ASN A 26 8.64 36.31 7.04
C ASN A 26 8.66 34.94 6.38
N GLU A 27 8.03 34.86 5.20
CA GLU A 27 8.05 33.74 4.28
C GLU A 27 9.49 33.27 4.02
N VAL A 28 9.80 32.01 4.31
CA VAL A 28 11.00 31.37 3.76
C VAL A 28 10.55 30.52 2.59
N LYS A 29 10.57 31.13 1.40
CA LYS A 29 10.54 30.43 0.11
C LYS A 29 11.87 29.69 -0.04
N ALA A 30 11.82 28.36 -0.11
CA ALA A 30 12.98 27.58 -0.53
C ALA A 30 13.11 27.70 -2.06
N SER A 31 14.02 28.55 -2.52
CA SER A 31 14.47 28.60 -3.91
C SER A 31 15.60 27.59 -4.11
N TYR A 32 15.40 26.59 -4.98
CA TYR A 32 16.50 25.77 -5.48
C TYR A 32 17.08 26.44 -6.73
N THR A 33 18.24 27.07 -6.61
CA THR A 33 19.09 27.41 -7.76
C THR A 33 20.10 26.27 -7.99
N LYS A 34 20.07 25.73 -9.21
CA LYS A 34 21.16 24.95 -9.80
C LYS A 34 22.34 25.90 -10.00
N ASP A 35 23.51 25.56 -9.49
CA ASP A 35 24.77 26.12 -9.97
C ASP A 35 25.73 25.00 -10.34
N ASP A 36 26.23 25.11 -11.56
CA ASP A 36 27.25 24.30 -12.20
C ASP A 36 28.60 24.41 -11.48
N ILE A 37 29.30 23.29 -11.27
CA ILE A 37 30.75 23.29 -11.03
C ILE A 37 31.40 22.20 -11.91
N SER A 38 32.19 22.67 -12.88
CA SER A 38 33.13 21.86 -13.68
C SER A 38 34.38 21.47 -12.85
N PRO A 39 35.08 20.39 -13.24
CA PRO A 39 36.03 19.70 -12.38
C PRO A 39 37.40 20.38 -12.42
N ASN A 40 38.08 20.46 -11.28
CA ASN A 40 39.52 20.72 -11.26
C ASN A 40 40.28 19.71 -10.41
N VAL A 41 41.32 19.24 -11.05
CA VAL A 41 42.29 18.21 -10.70
C VAL A 41 43.11 18.62 -9.49
N LEU A 42 43.33 17.70 -8.55
CA LEU A 42 44.50 17.71 -7.69
C LEU A 42 45.05 16.28 -7.60
N GLN A 43 46.20 16.11 -8.26
CA GLN A 43 47.00 14.89 -8.33
C GLN A 43 47.55 14.52 -6.94
N LEU A 44 47.60 13.21 -6.66
CA LEU A 44 48.56 12.64 -5.72
C LEU A 44 49.63 11.89 -6.52
N PRO A 45 50.93 12.05 -6.17
CA PRO A 45 52.04 11.55 -6.97
C PRO A 45 52.19 10.02 -6.91
N GLN A 46 52.58 9.47 -8.06
CA GLN A 46 53.13 8.13 -8.26
C GLN A 46 54.59 8.06 -7.81
N GLU A 47 55.00 6.90 -7.32
CA GLU A 47 56.21 6.15 -7.74
C GLU A 47 55.98 4.69 -7.28
N GLU A 48 55.77 3.72 -8.17
CA GLU A 48 56.77 2.98 -8.98
C GLU A 48 57.70 2.13 -8.08
N THR A 49 57.99 0.85 -8.28
CA THR A 49 58.04 -0.09 -9.43
C THR A 49 58.31 -1.51 -8.81
N GLN A 50 58.27 -2.70 -9.43
CA GLN A 50 58.46 -3.14 -10.81
C GLN A 50 58.03 -4.63 -10.95
N THR A 51 57.35 -4.92 -12.07
CA THR A 51 57.48 -6.08 -13.00
C THR A 51 57.70 -7.52 -12.53
N ASP A 52 56.84 -8.42 -13.06
CA ASP A 52 57.36 -9.48 -13.95
C ASP A 52 56.34 -9.88 -15.04
N LYS A 53 56.86 -10.22 -16.22
CA LYS A 53 56.16 -10.57 -17.47
C LYS A 53 55.86 -12.08 -17.55
N GLY A 54 54.87 -12.48 -18.36
CA GLY A 54 54.90 -13.82 -18.99
C GLY A 54 53.55 -14.42 -19.41
N ASP A 55 53.31 -14.36 -20.72
CA ASP A 55 52.74 -15.41 -21.59
C ASP A 55 51.23 -15.73 -21.62
N SER A 56 50.69 -15.53 -22.83
CA SER A 56 49.58 -16.26 -23.47
C SER A 56 50.14 -17.53 -24.14
N PRO A 57 49.40 -18.65 -24.25
CA PRO A 57 48.68 -18.92 -25.52
C PRO A 57 47.31 -19.64 -25.39
N GLU A 58 46.41 -19.20 -26.27
CA GLU A 58 45.39 -19.89 -27.10
C GLU A 58 44.63 -21.18 -26.68
N ALA A 59 43.29 -21.06 -26.84
CA ALA A 59 42.28 -21.90 -27.52
C ALA A 59 42.17 -23.42 -27.31
N ASN A 60 40.94 -23.88 -27.04
CA ASN A 60 40.40 -25.10 -27.65
C ASN A 60 38.88 -25.05 -27.87
N TYR A 61 38.50 -25.52 -29.05
CA TYR A 61 37.18 -25.60 -29.69
C TYR A 61 36.24 -26.62 -29.03
N CYS A 62 34.93 -26.42 -29.22
CA CYS A 62 34.06 -27.43 -29.87
C CYS A 62 32.72 -26.80 -30.31
N GLU A 63 32.50 -26.79 -31.63
CA GLU A 63 31.28 -26.40 -32.33
C GLU A 63 30.48 -27.65 -32.79
N ILE A 64 29.16 -27.63 -32.50
CA ILE A 64 27.92 -28.02 -33.26
C ILE A 64 27.86 -29.35 -34.09
N PRO A 65 26.66 -29.95 -34.29
CA PRO A 65 25.86 -29.53 -35.45
C PRO A 65 24.33 -29.46 -35.24
N HIS A 66 23.72 -28.52 -35.97
CA HIS A 66 22.29 -28.47 -36.31
C HIS A 66 21.94 -29.51 -37.37
N GLN A 67 20.67 -29.95 -37.43
CA GLN A 67 20.03 -30.25 -38.71
C GLN A 67 18.52 -29.98 -38.69
N LYS A 68 18.05 -29.44 -39.82
CA LYS A 68 16.67 -29.10 -40.18
C LYS A 68 16.05 -30.21 -41.06
N GLN A 69 14.73 -30.16 -41.14
CA GLN A 69 13.83 -30.48 -42.28
C GLN A 69 13.20 -31.89 -42.41
N ASN A 70 11.86 -31.88 -42.23
CA ASN A 70 10.80 -32.19 -43.20
C ASN A 70 10.23 -33.63 -43.44
N PHE A 71 8.87 -33.62 -43.45
CA PHE A 71 7.89 -34.40 -44.23
C PHE A 71 7.30 -35.75 -43.73
N PHE A 72 5.99 -35.86 -44.00
CA PHE A 72 4.93 -36.83 -43.68
C PHE A 72 5.23 -38.34 -43.89
N SER A 73 4.56 -39.21 -43.11
CA SER A 73 3.50 -40.13 -43.58
C SER A 73 3.11 -41.19 -42.54
N ASP A 74 1.80 -41.50 -42.56
CA ASP A 74 1.13 -42.77 -42.31
C ASP A 74 1.39 -43.58 -41.03
N TYR A 75 0.34 -43.79 -40.23
CA TYR A 75 -0.31 -45.09 -40.13
C TYR A 75 -1.73 -44.95 -39.56
N SER A 76 -2.68 -45.35 -40.40
CA SER A 76 -4.05 -45.71 -40.08
C SER A 76 -4.13 -46.96 -39.19
N SER A 77 -5.14 -47.04 -38.32
CA SER A 77 -5.94 -48.27 -38.26
C SER A 77 -7.37 -47.95 -37.81
N ASP A 78 -8.27 -48.22 -38.75
CA ASP A 78 -9.72 -48.26 -38.61
C ASP A 78 -10.17 -49.28 -37.58
N TRP A 79 -11.29 -49.00 -36.89
CA TRP A 79 -12.38 -49.96 -36.77
C TRP A 79 -13.72 -49.22 -36.80
N ASN A 80 -14.40 -49.35 -37.95
CA ASN A 80 -15.80 -49.06 -38.14
C ASN A 80 -16.59 -50.37 -37.96
N LEU A 81 -17.74 -50.34 -37.28
CA LEU A 81 -18.81 -51.31 -37.53
C LEU A 81 -20.21 -50.74 -37.22
N TYR A 82 -20.96 -50.64 -38.32
CA TYR A 82 -22.38 -50.34 -38.57
C TYR A 82 -23.44 -50.77 -37.52
N TRP A 83 -24.35 -49.83 -37.18
CA TRP A 83 -25.85 -49.73 -37.41
C TRP A 83 -26.75 -51.00 -37.36
N PRO A 84 -28.11 -50.92 -37.24
CA PRO A 84 -29.04 -49.76 -37.18
C PRO A 84 -30.15 -49.88 -36.08
N TYR A 85 -30.97 -48.83 -35.87
CA TYR A 85 -32.44 -48.87 -36.05
C TYR A 85 -33.07 -47.48 -35.80
N SER A 86 -34.01 -47.16 -36.68
CA SER A 86 -34.90 -46.01 -36.75
C SER A 86 -35.83 -45.85 -35.54
N ASP A 87 -36.19 -44.61 -35.20
CA ASP A 87 -37.61 -44.24 -35.14
C ASP A 87 -37.85 -42.72 -35.23
N ILE A 88 -38.94 -42.42 -35.93
CA ILE A 88 -39.43 -41.11 -36.37
C ILE A 88 -40.23 -40.47 -35.21
N GLY A 89 -40.01 -39.18 -34.95
CA GLY A 89 -40.82 -38.37 -34.02
C GLY A 89 -40.74 -36.87 -34.34
N PRO A 90 -41.82 -36.11 -34.18
CA PRO A 90 -42.15 -34.96 -35.03
C PRO A 90 -41.32 -33.70 -34.75
N GLN A 91 -41.04 -32.95 -35.82
CA GLN A 91 -40.53 -31.58 -35.77
C GLN A 91 -41.49 -30.69 -34.95
N ARG A 92 -41.06 -30.30 -33.74
CA ARG A 92 -41.54 -29.08 -33.11
C ARG A 92 -40.65 -27.94 -33.59
N SER A 93 -41.24 -27.03 -34.35
CA SER A 93 -40.71 -25.68 -34.51
C SER A 93 -40.73 -25.01 -33.13
N LEU A 94 -39.60 -25.07 -32.43
CA LEU A 94 -39.30 -24.12 -31.38
C LEU A 94 -38.70 -22.92 -32.11
N THR A 95 -39.52 -21.88 -32.24
CA THR A 95 -39.03 -20.51 -32.39
C THR A 95 -37.92 -20.33 -31.37
N GLU A 96 -36.68 -20.20 -31.83
CA GLU A 96 -35.60 -19.63 -31.02
C GLU A 96 -36.08 -18.23 -30.65
N GLN A 97 -36.64 -18.08 -29.46
CA GLN A 97 -36.46 -16.85 -28.72
C GLN A 97 -34.96 -16.77 -28.51
N SER A 98 -34.30 -15.91 -29.28
CA SER A 98 -33.00 -15.38 -28.88
C SER A 98 -33.22 -14.77 -27.50
N GLU A 99 -32.85 -15.51 -26.45
CA GLU A 99 -32.39 -14.85 -25.24
C GLU A 99 -31.27 -13.94 -25.71
N ASP A 100 -31.54 -12.64 -25.73
CA ASP A 100 -30.50 -11.62 -25.78
C ASP A 100 -29.58 -11.94 -24.59
N LYS A 101 -28.50 -12.67 -24.86
CA LYS A 101 -27.42 -12.82 -23.91
C LYS A 101 -26.88 -11.41 -23.76
N GLU A 102 -27.18 -10.76 -22.63
CA GLU A 102 -26.44 -9.60 -22.16
C GLU A 102 -24.96 -9.90 -22.40
N GLU A 103 -24.32 -9.13 -23.26
CA GLU A 103 -22.89 -9.28 -23.51
C GLU A 103 -22.19 -8.94 -22.20
N GLU A 104 -21.65 -9.96 -21.53
CA GLU A 104 -20.93 -9.76 -20.28
C GLU A 104 -19.69 -8.90 -20.56
N ILE A 105 -19.63 -7.70 -19.98
CA ILE A 105 -18.47 -6.82 -20.10
C ILE A 105 -17.24 -7.55 -19.56
N VAL A 106 -16.27 -7.79 -20.45
CA VAL A 106 -14.94 -8.30 -20.08
C VAL A 106 -14.13 -7.13 -19.53
N PHE A 107 -13.93 -7.12 -18.22
CA PHE A 107 -13.14 -6.08 -17.55
C PHE A 107 -11.65 -6.26 -17.79
N ASP A 108 -11.02 -5.21 -18.34
CA ASP A 108 -9.57 -5.09 -18.45
C ASP A 108 -9.11 -3.86 -17.67
N PRO A 109 -8.45 -4.01 -16.51
CA PRO A 109 -8.06 -2.89 -15.66
C PRO A 109 -7.05 -1.95 -16.33
N GLN A 110 -6.33 -2.39 -17.38
CA GLN A 110 -5.39 -1.53 -18.10
C GLN A 110 -6.10 -0.53 -19.02
N LYS A 111 -7.36 -0.78 -19.42
CA LYS A 111 -8.21 0.16 -20.17
C LYS A 111 -8.76 1.32 -19.33
N TYR A 112 -8.55 1.28 -18.01
CA TYR A 112 -8.99 2.31 -17.08
C TYR A 112 -7.77 3.02 -16.48
N ASP A 113 -6.87 3.45 -17.36
CA ASP A 113 -5.78 4.34 -17.01
C ASP A 113 -6.32 5.73 -16.63
N PHE A 114 -5.63 6.45 -15.74
CA PHE A 114 -6.10 7.74 -15.25
C PHE A 114 -6.43 8.73 -16.38
N SER A 115 -5.69 8.71 -17.49
CA SER A 115 -5.94 9.61 -18.63
C SER A 115 -7.25 9.34 -19.37
N GLU A 116 -7.83 8.16 -19.23
CA GLU A 116 -9.05 7.77 -19.96
C GLU A 116 -10.28 8.59 -19.54
N PHE A 117 -10.21 9.26 -18.38
CA PHE A 117 -11.29 10.11 -17.87
C PHE A 117 -11.28 11.54 -18.43
N GLU A 118 -10.38 11.90 -19.36
CA GLU A 118 -10.24 13.27 -19.88
C GLU A 118 -11.55 13.83 -20.47
N ASN A 119 -12.35 12.98 -21.11
CA ASN A 119 -13.60 13.39 -21.77
C ASN A 119 -14.86 13.20 -20.90
N TYR A 120 -14.70 12.70 -19.68
CA TYR A 120 -15.82 12.44 -18.79
C TYR A 120 -16.30 13.73 -18.11
N SER A 121 -17.56 13.70 -17.68
CA SER A 121 -18.20 14.77 -16.91
C SER A 121 -18.89 14.23 -15.67
N LEU A 122 -19.01 15.05 -14.62
CA LEU A 122 -19.65 14.63 -13.38
C LEU A 122 -21.16 14.57 -13.57
N LYS A 123 -21.75 13.39 -13.37
CA LYS A 123 -23.19 13.17 -13.42
C LYS A 123 -23.84 13.32 -12.05
N SER A 124 -23.24 12.70 -11.03
CA SER A 124 -23.70 12.82 -9.65
C SER A 124 -22.58 12.54 -8.65
N ALA A 125 -22.76 13.03 -7.43
CA ALA A 125 -21.93 12.69 -6.27
C ALA A 125 -22.84 12.50 -5.05
N GLU A 126 -22.64 11.40 -4.32
CA GLU A 126 -23.42 11.03 -3.14
C GLU A 126 -22.49 10.71 -1.99
N LEU A 127 -22.71 11.34 -0.83
CA LEU A 127 -22.03 10.98 0.41
C LEU A 127 -22.67 9.73 1.00
N LEU A 128 -21.84 8.78 1.39
CA LEU A 128 -22.26 7.58 2.07
C LEU A 128 -22.18 7.76 3.60
N PRO A 129 -22.96 6.99 4.37
CA PRO A 129 -22.77 6.90 5.81
C PRO A 129 -21.39 6.34 6.16
N ASP A 130 -20.87 6.71 7.34
CA ASP A 130 -19.65 6.13 7.92
C ASP A 130 -19.72 4.58 7.93
N ASN A 131 -18.57 3.93 7.78
CA ASN A 131 -18.45 2.47 7.69
C ASN A 131 -19.22 1.87 6.50
N SER A 132 -19.18 2.53 5.35
CA SER A 132 -19.70 1.98 4.10
C SER A 132 -18.63 1.14 3.43
N ILE A 133 -18.52 -0.12 3.88
CA ILE A 133 -17.45 -1.03 3.49
C ILE A 133 -17.75 -1.70 2.14
N PHE A 134 -16.79 -1.62 1.22
CA PHE A 134 -16.79 -2.31 -0.06
C PHE A 134 -15.56 -3.20 -0.21
N GLN A 135 -15.74 -4.34 -0.87
CA GLN A 135 -14.70 -5.31 -1.18
C GLN A 135 -14.49 -5.42 -2.69
N THR A 136 -13.24 -5.42 -3.14
CA THR A 136 -12.88 -5.69 -4.55
C THR A 136 -13.25 -7.13 -4.95
N VAL A 137 -13.95 -7.31 -6.07
CA VAL A 137 -14.39 -8.64 -6.56
C VAL A 137 -13.61 -9.13 -7.78
N GLU A 138 -12.95 -8.23 -8.49
CA GLU A 138 -12.08 -8.49 -9.63
C GLU A 138 -10.61 -8.67 -9.23
N GLU A 139 -9.83 -9.38 -10.04
CA GLU A 139 -8.43 -9.71 -9.73
C GLU A 139 -7.57 -8.49 -9.44
N LYS A 140 -7.78 -7.41 -10.22
CA LYS A 140 -7.08 -6.13 -10.10
C LYS A 140 -8.03 -4.97 -10.36
N VAL A 141 -8.15 -4.06 -9.41
CA VAL A 141 -8.98 -2.85 -9.55
C VAL A 141 -8.11 -1.58 -9.46
N PRO A 142 -8.23 -0.62 -10.39
CA PRO A 142 -7.48 0.64 -10.32
C PRO A 142 -7.81 1.48 -9.08
N LEU A 143 -6.77 1.88 -8.36
CA LEU A 143 -6.79 2.90 -7.31
C LEU A 143 -6.00 4.11 -7.78
N TYR A 144 -6.64 5.27 -7.82
CA TYR A 144 -6.04 6.55 -8.17
C TYR A 144 -5.76 7.35 -6.91
N LEU A 145 -4.53 7.80 -6.75
CA LEU A 145 -4.06 8.62 -5.64
C LEU A 145 -3.88 10.05 -6.16
N LEU A 146 -4.74 10.94 -5.70
CA LEU A 146 -4.77 12.34 -6.10
C LEU A 146 -4.02 13.18 -5.07
N PRO A 147 -2.95 13.90 -5.44
CA PRO A 147 -2.11 14.59 -4.46
C PRO A 147 -2.85 15.78 -3.84
N THR A 148 -2.75 15.95 -2.53
CA THR A 148 -3.41 17.02 -1.78
C THR A 148 -2.50 17.77 -0.83
N ASN A 149 -2.91 18.99 -0.46
CA ASN A 149 -2.32 19.72 0.67
C ASN A 149 -2.93 19.24 2.01
N TYR A 150 -2.52 19.86 3.13
CA TYR A 150 -3.08 19.54 4.45
C TYR A 150 -4.55 19.95 4.65
N ASP A 151 -5.07 20.82 3.78
CA ASP A 151 -6.47 21.24 3.76
C ASP A 151 -7.31 20.34 2.83
N ASN A 152 -6.72 19.25 2.32
CA ASN A 152 -7.31 18.30 1.38
C ASN A 152 -7.74 18.90 0.03
N ASP A 153 -7.13 20.01 -0.37
CA ASP A 153 -7.28 20.56 -1.73
C ASP A 153 -6.26 19.90 -2.67
N ILE A 154 -6.65 19.66 -3.93
CA ILE A 154 -5.76 19.11 -4.96
C ILE A 154 -4.52 20.00 -5.12
N GLN A 155 -3.35 19.39 -4.95
CA GLN A 155 -2.06 20.06 -5.06
C GLN A 155 -1.57 20.06 -6.51
N ILE A 156 -1.43 21.26 -7.08
CA ILE A 156 -1.05 21.44 -8.49
C ILE A 156 0.47 21.59 -8.73
N TYR A 157 1.27 21.77 -7.69
CA TYR A 157 2.71 22.06 -7.80
C TYR A 157 3.56 20.92 -7.25
N PHE A 158 4.44 20.38 -8.11
CA PHE A 158 5.50 19.41 -7.80
C PHE A 158 5.05 18.02 -7.34
N SER A 159 3.77 17.70 -7.48
CA SER A 159 3.21 16.39 -7.13
C SER A 159 2.76 15.64 -8.39
N GLU A 160 2.91 14.33 -8.38
CA GLU A 160 2.40 13.44 -9.43
C GLU A 160 1.10 12.78 -8.95
N ILE A 161 0.17 12.52 -9.86
CA ILE A 161 -0.93 11.59 -9.58
C ILE A 161 -0.37 10.19 -9.69
N LYS A 162 -0.77 9.29 -8.78
CA LYS A 162 -0.33 7.89 -8.85
C LYS A 162 -1.51 6.97 -9.15
N GLN A 163 -1.27 5.91 -9.90
CA GLN A 163 -2.25 4.83 -10.10
C GLN A 163 -1.62 3.51 -9.69
N ALA A 164 -2.28 2.83 -8.75
CA ALA A 164 -1.97 1.49 -8.30
C ALA A 164 -3.10 0.53 -8.69
N TYR A 165 -2.86 -0.76 -8.51
CA TYR A 165 -3.88 -1.80 -8.72
C TYR A 165 -4.03 -2.61 -7.45
N ILE A 166 -5.28 -2.81 -7.05
CA ILE A 166 -5.65 -3.44 -5.80
C ILE A 166 -6.15 -4.85 -6.05
N GLU A 167 -5.70 -5.80 -5.23
CA GLU A 167 -6.06 -7.20 -5.37
C GLU A 167 -7.49 -7.47 -4.93
N LYS A 168 -8.09 -8.52 -5.51
CA LYS A 168 -9.37 -9.09 -5.08
C LYS A 168 -9.41 -9.33 -3.56
N GLY A 169 -10.57 -9.07 -2.97
CA GLY A 169 -10.83 -9.32 -1.56
C GLY A 169 -10.38 -8.19 -0.62
N THR A 170 -9.83 -7.10 -1.15
CA THR A 170 -9.43 -5.93 -0.37
C THR A 170 -10.64 -5.13 0.05
N ASN A 171 -10.79 -4.88 1.35
CA ASN A 171 -11.84 -4.03 1.89
C ASN A 171 -11.39 -2.57 1.97
N PHE A 172 -12.31 -1.65 1.68
CA PHE A 172 -12.17 -0.22 1.89
C PHE A 172 -13.44 0.37 2.47
N ASP A 173 -13.30 1.42 3.29
CA ASP A 173 -14.40 2.31 3.62
C ASP A 173 -14.52 3.40 2.54
N VAL A 174 -15.73 3.67 2.06
CA VAL A 174 -16.02 4.63 0.99
C VAL A 174 -16.93 5.73 1.53
N ALA A 175 -16.47 6.98 1.49
CA ALA A 175 -17.24 8.13 2.00
C ALA A 175 -18.11 8.79 0.93
N GLN A 176 -17.76 8.66 -0.35
CA GLN A 176 -18.50 9.28 -1.44
C GLN A 176 -18.46 8.38 -2.68
N ILE A 177 -19.58 8.25 -3.37
CA ILE A 177 -19.63 7.68 -4.73
C ILE A 177 -19.84 8.82 -5.71
N ARG A 178 -19.06 8.81 -6.79
CA ARG A 178 -19.17 9.73 -7.91
C ARG A 178 -19.47 8.96 -9.18
N VAL A 179 -20.53 9.36 -9.88
CA VAL A 179 -20.85 8.82 -11.20
C VAL A 179 -20.33 9.80 -12.23
N ILE A 180 -19.48 9.32 -13.11
CA ILE A 180 -18.90 10.10 -14.21
C ILE A 180 -19.36 9.51 -15.54
N GLU A 181 -19.67 10.36 -16.50
CA GLU A 181 -20.28 9.97 -17.78
C GLU A 181 -19.46 10.53 -18.95
N ASN A 182 -19.18 9.66 -19.91
CA ASN A 182 -18.53 9.99 -21.18
C ASN A 182 -19.59 10.41 -22.23
N PRO A 183 -19.26 11.18 -23.27
CA PRO A 183 -20.25 11.64 -24.25
C PRO A 183 -20.93 10.53 -25.07
N ASP A 184 -20.36 9.33 -25.10
CA ASP A 184 -20.97 8.14 -25.72
C ASP A 184 -22.04 7.45 -24.84
N GLY A 185 -22.25 7.95 -23.61
CA GLY A 185 -23.21 7.44 -22.64
C GLY A 185 -22.64 6.39 -21.68
N SER A 186 -21.41 5.92 -21.90
CA SER A 186 -20.73 5.04 -20.95
C SER A 186 -20.45 5.77 -19.63
N GLN A 187 -20.48 5.03 -18.53
CA GLN A 187 -20.31 5.57 -17.18
C GLN A 187 -19.28 4.78 -16.37
N ALA A 188 -18.68 5.47 -15.40
CA ALA A 188 -17.88 4.86 -14.36
C ALA A 188 -18.33 5.38 -12.99
N GLU A 189 -18.36 4.48 -12.01
CA GLU A 189 -18.55 4.85 -10.61
C GLU A 189 -17.20 4.85 -9.89
N ILE A 190 -16.94 5.93 -9.17
CA ILE A 190 -15.68 6.17 -8.47
C ILE A 190 -15.98 6.35 -6.98
N GLY A 191 -15.38 5.52 -6.15
CA GLY A 191 -15.48 5.61 -4.69
C GLY A 191 -14.34 6.44 -4.13
N VAL A 192 -14.64 7.51 -3.40
CA VAL A 192 -13.64 8.26 -2.62
C VAL A 192 -13.44 7.56 -1.29
N LEU A 193 -12.21 7.13 -1.04
CA LEU A 193 -11.86 6.35 0.14
C LEU A 193 -11.95 7.21 1.42
N SER A 194 -12.55 6.61 2.43
CA SER A 194 -12.59 7.10 3.80
C SER A 194 -11.47 6.50 4.63
N ASN A 195 -11.20 7.13 5.78
CA ASN A 195 -10.35 6.59 6.82
C ASN A 195 -8.98 6.08 6.29
N THR A 196 -8.39 6.89 5.43
CA THR A 196 -7.05 6.72 4.87
C THR A 196 -6.05 7.61 5.59
N PHE A 197 -4.78 7.21 5.67
CA PHE A 197 -3.74 7.99 6.34
C PHE A 197 -2.34 7.72 5.79
N LYS A 198 -1.33 8.35 6.42
CA LYS A 198 0.13 8.30 6.13
C LYS A 198 0.54 9.05 4.87
N SER A 199 -0.36 9.14 3.90
CA SER A 199 -0.13 9.78 2.61
C SER A 199 -0.84 11.14 2.47
N ARG A 200 -0.23 12.10 1.76
CA ARG A 200 -0.90 13.34 1.32
C ARG A 200 -1.62 13.16 -0.01
N TYR A 201 -2.43 12.11 -0.06
CA TYR A 201 -3.19 11.76 -1.24
C TYR A 201 -4.61 11.39 -0.84
N VAL A 202 -5.56 11.76 -1.68
CA VAL A 202 -6.91 11.22 -1.64
C VAL A 202 -6.93 9.95 -2.48
N GLY A 203 -7.31 8.82 -1.88
CA GLY A 203 -7.54 7.59 -2.60
C GLY A 203 -8.93 7.60 -3.25
N THR A 204 -9.00 7.28 -4.54
CA THR A 204 -10.25 7.05 -5.26
C THR A 204 -10.16 5.74 -6.04
N ILE A 205 -11.21 4.92 -6.01
CA ILE A 205 -11.20 3.56 -6.58
C ILE A 205 -12.32 3.39 -7.60
N LEU A 206 -12.04 2.70 -8.70
CA LEU A 206 -13.06 2.36 -9.69
C LEU A 206 -14.01 1.29 -9.12
N MET A 207 -15.28 1.64 -8.92
CA MET A 207 -16.28 0.77 -8.29
C MET A 207 -17.07 -0.05 -9.29
N SER A 208 -17.49 0.57 -10.39
CA SER A 208 -18.24 -0.10 -11.46
C SER A 208 -18.05 0.64 -12.78
N ILE A 209 -18.36 -0.06 -13.87
CA ILE A 209 -18.33 0.46 -15.23
C ILE A 209 -19.63 0.09 -15.93
N MET A 210 -20.11 0.97 -16.80
CA MET A 210 -21.27 0.74 -17.64
C MET A 210 -20.96 1.16 -19.07
N ASP A 211 -21.24 0.28 -20.04
CA ASP A 211 -21.06 0.62 -21.45
C ASP A 211 -22.20 1.50 -22.00
N SER A 212 -22.11 1.88 -23.27
CA SER A 212 -23.12 2.70 -23.95
C SER A 212 -24.47 1.99 -24.12
N ASP A 213 -24.49 0.66 -24.04
CA ASP A 213 -25.69 -0.17 -24.18
C ASP A 213 -26.38 -0.40 -22.83
N GLY A 214 -25.77 0.05 -21.73
CA GLY A 214 -26.31 -0.04 -20.37
C GLY A 214 -25.92 -1.32 -19.63
N ASN A 215 -25.05 -2.16 -20.19
CA ASN A 215 -24.53 -3.31 -19.47
C ASN A 215 -23.59 -2.80 -18.36
N ARG A 216 -23.69 -3.35 -17.16
CA ARG A 216 -22.93 -2.88 -15.99
C ARG A 216 -22.09 -4.01 -15.40
N LYS A 217 -20.84 -3.70 -15.06
CA LYS A 217 -19.92 -4.59 -14.36
C LYS A 217 -19.51 -3.98 -13.02
N GLU A 218 -19.83 -4.69 -11.95
CA GLU A 218 -19.39 -4.36 -10.60
C GLU A 218 -17.96 -4.83 -10.38
N LEU A 219 -17.10 -3.93 -9.91
CA LEU A 219 -15.70 -4.22 -9.55
C LEU A 219 -15.53 -4.26 -8.03
N LEU A 220 -16.40 -3.56 -7.30
CA LEU A 220 -16.54 -3.58 -5.86
C LEU A 220 -17.95 -4.04 -5.47
N SER A 221 -18.06 -4.76 -4.37
CA SER A 221 -19.34 -5.16 -3.78
C SER A 221 -19.41 -4.71 -2.33
N ARG A 222 -20.61 -4.33 -1.85
CA ARG A 222 -20.79 -3.95 -0.45
C ARG A 222 -20.53 -5.17 0.45
N ASN A 223 -19.75 -4.98 1.50
CA ASN A 223 -19.41 -6.04 2.45
C ASN A 223 -19.97 -5.75 3.84
N GLU A 224 -21.18 -6.23 4.11
CA GLU A 224 -21.88 -6.03 5.39
C GLU A 224 -21.33 -6.91 6.53
N SER A 225 -20.43 -7.85 6.25
CA SER A 225 -19.80 -8.70 7.27
C SER A 225 -18.65 -8.01 8.01
N ILE A 226 -18.20 -6.86 7.50
CA ILE A 226 -17.09 -6.07 8.06
C ILE A 226 -17.66 -4.82 8.71
N ASN A 227 -17.32 -4.61 9.97
CA ASN A 227 -17.87 -3.49 10.75
C ASN A 227 -17.18 -2.16 10.43
N ALA A 228 -15.87 -2.20 10.20
CA ALA A 228 -15.04 -1.01 10.01
C ALA A 228 -13.74 -1.39 9.29
N THR A 229 -13.15 -0.43 8.58
CA THR A 229 -11.88 -0.60 7.86
C THR A 229 -11.03 0.67 7.94
N ALA A 230 -9.71 0.51 8.09
CA ALA A 230 -8.73 1.58 7.97
C ALA A 230 -7.67 1.25 6.93
N THR A 231 -7.21 2.23 6.17
CA THR A 231 -6.24 2.00 5.09
C THR A 231 -5.01 2.90 5.22
N ALA A 232 -3.84 2.27 5.39
CA ALA A 232 -2.56 2.95 5.27
C ALA A 232 -2.15 3.00 3.79
N ILE A 233 -1.90 4.18 3.25
CA ILE A 233 -1.40 4.35 1.88
C ILE A 233 0.04 4.88 1.97
N MET A 234 0.97 4.23 1.27
CA MET A 234 2.37 4.66 1.21
C MET A 234 2.87 4.58 -0.22
N THR A 235 3.05 5.75 -0.84
CA THR A 235 3.73 5.89 -2.12
C THR A 235 5.23 5.74 -1.96
N GLU A 236 5.94 5.62 -3.07
CA GLU A 236 7.40 5.50 -3.09
C GLU A 236 8.15 6.69 -2.48
N GLU A 237 7.45 7.82 -2.30
CA GLU A 237 7.99 9.07 -1.76
C GLU A 237 7.77 9.20 -0.24
N GLU A 238 6.88 8.38 0.33
CA GLU A 238 6.38 8.51 1.70
C GLU A 238 6.74 7.31 2.60
N THR A 239 7.38 6.29 2.03
CA THR A 239 7.93 5.14 2.76
C THR A 239 9.32 4.78 2.24
N PHE A 240 10.02 3.94 2.99
CA PHE A 240 11.32 3.38 2.65
C PHE A 240 11.34 1.85 2.90
N PRO A 241 12.29 1.11 2.29
CA PRO A 241 12.25 -0.36 2.31
C PRO A 241 12.19 -0.99 3.71
N ASN A 242 12.92 -0.46 4.69
CA ASN A 242 12.89 -1.03 6.05
C ASN A 242 11.58 -0.73 6.79
N GLU A 243 10.91 0.40 6.52
CA GLU A 243 9.58 0.70 7.07
C GLU A 243 8.56 -0.32 6.55
N VAL A 244 8.62 -0.68 5.26
CA VAL A 244 7.78 -1.72 4.66
C VAL A 244 8.00 -3.08 5.36
N ILE A 245 9.26 -3.51 5.50
CA ILE A 245 9.59 -4.78 6.15
C ILE A 245 9.12 -4.79 7.61
N ASN A 246 9.37 -3.71 8.36
CA ASN A 246 8.97 -3.61 9.75
C ASN A 246 7.45 -3.65 9.93
N ASN A 247 6.68 -2.99 9.05
CA ASN A 247 5.21 -3.06 9.05
C ASN A 247 4.71 -4.48 8.73
N LEU A 248 5.26 -5.14 7.70
CA LEU A 248 4.92 -6.54 7.40
C LEU A 248 5.20 -7.47 8.60
N MET A 249 6.33 -7.28 9.30
CA MET A 249 6.65 -8.05 10.49
C MET A 249 5.68 -7.80 11.65
N ALA A 250 5.28 -6.54 11.89
CA ALA A 250 4.29 -6.19 12.90
C ALA A 250 2.90 -6.80 12.57
N ILE A 251 2.45 -6.65 11.33
CA ILE A 251 1.19 -7.23 10.85
C ILE A 251 1.21 -8.76 10.96
N LYS A 252 2.34 -9.40 10.62
CA LYS A 252 2.53 -10.84 10.79
C LYS A 252 2.35 -11.28 12.24
N LYS A 253 2.96 -10.58 13.19
CA LYS A 253 2.85 -10.90 14.63
C LYS A 253 1.41 -10.85 15.13
N ILE A 254 0.66 -9.84 14.69
CA ILE A 254 -0.77 -9.71 14.98
C ILE A 254 -1.54 -10.90 14.36
N ALA A 255 -1.25 -11.23 13.10
CA ALA A 255 -1.87 -12.36 12.42
C ALA A 255 -1.57 -13.71 13.11
N GLU A 256 -0.32 -13.96 13.52
CA GLU A 256 0.11 -15.15 14.27
C GLU A 256 -0.64 -15.28 15.60
N PHE A 257 -0.79 -14.18 16.34
CA PHE A 257 -1.55 -14.16 17.59
C PHE A 257 -2.99 -14.67 17.38
N GLN A 258 -3.65 -14.18 16.32
CA GLN A 258 -5.05 -14.49 16.06
C GLN A 258 -5.32 -15.83 15.37
N GLU A 259 -4.28 -16.56 14.96
CA GLU A 259 -4.44 -17.95 14.50
C GLU A 259 -4.88 -18.87 15.64
N THR A 260 -4.47 -18.57 16.87
CA THR A 260 -4.79 -19.38 18.04
C THR A 260 -5.79 -18.71 18.97
N ASN A 261 -5.93 -17.38 18.93
CA ASN A 261 -6.80 -16.63 19.85
C ASN A 261 -7.63 -15.56 19.11
N PRO A 262 -8.96 -15.53 19.17
CA PRO A 262 -9.67 -14.31 18.79
C PRO A 262 -9.24 -13.13 19.69
N PHE A 263 -9.45 -11.91 19.24
CA PHE A 263 -9.51 -10.78 20.16
C PHE A 263 -10.80 -10.89 20.98
N GLU A 264 -10.67 -11.02 22.29
CA GLU A 264 -11.77 -11.25 23.22
C GLU A 264 -12.40 -9.93 23.68
N ALA A 265 -13.72 -9.91 23.77
CA ALA A 265 -14.48 -8.78 24.29
C ALA A 265 -14.04 -8.40 25.70
N GLY A 266 -13.86 -7.10 25.95
CA GLY A 266 -13.51 -6.54 27.26
C GLY A 266 -12.07 -6.75 27.72
N LYS A 267 -11.29 -7.60 27.04
CA LYS A 267 -9.86 -7.82 27.32
C LYS A 267 -9.03 -6.65 26.79
N GLU A 268 -8.09 -6.16 27.61
CA GLU A 268 -7.16 -5.11 27.18
C GLU A 268 -6.00 -5.75 26.41
N TYR A 269 -5.72 -5.18 25.24
CA TYR A 269 -4.60 -5.55 24.39
C TYR A 269 -3.60 -4.40 24.34
N SER A 270 -2.31 -4.74 24.21
CA SER A 270 -1.20 -3.80 24.04
C SER A 270 -0.56 -4.06 22.68
N TYR A 271 -0.37 -3.01 21.89
CA TYR A 271 0.28 -3.12 20.59
C TYR A 271 1.74 -3.55 20.74
N ILE A 272 2.49 -2.88 21.63
CA ILE A 272 3.91 -3.19 21.89
C ILE A 272 4.10 -4.67 22.23
N SER A 273 3.28 -5.23 23.13
CA SER A 273 3.38 -6.65 23.48
C SER A 273 2.90 -7.56 22.34
N LEU A 274 1.87 -7.16 21.59
CA LEU A 274 1.33 -7.95 20.49
C LEU A 274 2.34 -8.13 19.34
N ILE A 275 3.12 -7.09 19.04
CA ILE A 275 4.19 -7.17 18.04
C ILE A 275 5.53 -7.64 18.65
N GLY A 276 5.58 -7.85 19.96
CA GLY A 276 6.72 -8.42 20.68
C GLY A 276 7.93 -7.49 20.76
N ILE A 277 7.74 -6.18 20.91
CA ILE A 277 8.84 -5.20 21.09
C ILE A 277 8.95 -4.68 22.54
N ASP A 278 8.30 -5.36 23.47
CA ASP A 278 8.43 -5.17 24.93
C ASP A 278 9.72 -5.77 25.51
N THR A 279 10.47 -6.53 24.72
CA THR A 279 11.77 -7.10 25.10
C THR A 279 12.86 -6.67 24.13
N TYR A 280 14.11 -6.58 24.61
CA TYR A 280 15.25 -6.27 23.74
C TYR A 280 15.44 -7.33 22.66
N GLU A 281 15.27 -8.62 23.01
CA GLU A 281 15.35 -9.72 22.05
C GLU A 281 14.33 -9.56 20.92
N GLY A 282 13.08 -9.26 21.28
CA GLY A 282 12.01 -9.02 20.31
C GLY A 282 12.26 -7.79 19.45
N LEU A 283 12.63 -6.66 20.06
CA LEU A 283 12.97 -5.42 19.35
C LEU A 283 14.15 -5.61 18.38
N SER A 284 15.17 -6.40 18.76
CA SER A 284 16.36 -6.66 17.94
C SER A 284 16.09 -7.44 16.66
N LYS A 285 14.92 -8.08 16.53
CA LYS A 285 14.50 -8.78 15.31
C LYS A 285 14.06 -7.82 14.20
N TYR A 286 13.66 -6.59 14.55
CA TYR A 286 13.23 -5.57 13.59
C TYR A 286 14.43 -4.83 12.98
N LEU A 287 14.24 -4.32 11.76
CA LEU A 287 15.26 -3.53 11.08
C LEU A 287 15.33 -2.11 11.65
N VAL A 288 16.50 -1.48 11.50
CA VAL A 288 16.66 -0.04 11.75
C VAL A 288 15.87 0.73 10.69
N GLY A 289 15.07 1.68 11.14
CA GLY A 289 14.37 2.65 10.31
C GLY A 289 14.42 4.04 10.94
N PHE A 290 13.73 5.00 10.35
CA PHE A 290 13.60 6.34 10.92
C PHE A 290 12.37 6.48 11.82
N ASN A 291 12.50 7.26 12.88
CA ASN A 291 11.38 7.84 13.62
C ASN A 291 10.90 9.14 12.97
N ASN A 292 9.84 9.76 13.51
CA ASN A 292 9.27 11.00 12.97
C ASN A 292 10.18 12.25 13.09
N SER A 293 11.34 12.12 13.76
CA SER A 293 12.39 13.13 13.86
C SER A 293 13.60 12.82 12.95
N ASN A 294 13.48 11.84 12.06
CA ASN A 294 14.57 11.31 11.21
C ASN A 294 15.75 10.73 11.99
N GLY A 295 15.54 10.35 13.27
CA GLY A 295 16.50 9.59 14.05
C GLY A 295 16.39 8.10 13.74
N GLU A 296 17.52 7.42 13.62
CA GLU A 296 17.58 5.97 13.44
C GLU A 296 17.16 5.24 14.71
N THR A 297 16.23 4.29 14.59
CA THR A 297 15.78 3.42 15.68
C THR A 297 15.45 2.03 15.16
N LEU A 298 15.63 1.02 16.02
CA LEU A 298 15.04 -0.30 15.78
C LEU A 298 13.52 -0.18 15.70
N ALA A 299 12.91 -1.04 14.88
CA ALA A 299 11.48 -1.03 14.59
C ALA A 299 10.96 0.34 14.06
N GLY A 300 11.83 1.16 13.46
CA GLY A 300 11.41 2.41 12.84
C GLY A 300 10.31 2.16 11.79
N GLY A 301 9.22 2.93 11.88
CA GLY A 301 8.06 2.83 10.99
C GLY A 301 6.90 1.94 11.48
N VAL A 302 7.05 1.15 12.56
CA VAL A 302 5.93 0.31 13.07
C VAL A 302 4.77 1.12 13.64
N CYS A 303 4.93 2.41 13.92
CA CYS A 303 3.85 3.30 14.34
C CYS A 303 2.76 3.45 13.26
N VAL A 304 3.07 3.17 11.99
CA VAL A 304 2.06 3.18 10.91
C VAL A 304 1.03 2.08 11.17
N THR A 305 1.45 0.86 11.52
CA THR A 305 0.53 -0.24 11.87
C THR A 305 -0.25 0.08 13.15
N ALA A 306 0.37 0.69 14.15
CA ALA A 306 -0.36 1.18 15.33
C ALA A 306 -1.44 2.21 14.96
N THR A 307 -1.11 3.16 14.07
CA THR A 307 -2.06 4.16 13.60
C THR A 307 -3.19 3.53 12.79
N ALA A 308 -2.93 2.52 11.96
CA ALA A 308 -3.97 1.77 11.25
C ALA A 308 -4.95 1.11 12.22
N LEU A 309 -4.44 0.46 13.26
CA LEU A 309 -5.27 -0.16 14.29
C LEU A 309 -6.06 0.88 15.06
N SER A 310 -5.41 1.97 15.50
CA SER A 310 -6.09 3.05 16.21
C SER A 310 -7.21 3.66 15.37
N SER A 311 -6.95 3.95 14.10
CA SER A 311 -7.93 4.45 13.14
C SER A 311 -9.11 3.49 12.94
N LEU A 312 -8.85 2.17 12.82
CA LEU A 312 -9.89 1.15 12.77
C LEU A 312 -10.71 1.12 14.08
N LEU A 313 -10.04 1.05 15.22
CA LEU A 313 -10.66 0.85 16.52
C LEU A 313 -11.54 2.05 16.94
N HIS A 314 -11.20 3.27 16.53
CA HIS A 314 -12.03 4.45 16.77
C HIS A 314 -13.36 4.43 15.98
N GLN A 315 -13.50 3.59 14.95
CA GLN A 315 -14.78 3.38 14.25
C GLN A 315 -15.61 2.26 14.84
N VAL A 316 -15.02 1.39 15.67
CA VAL A 316 -15.75 0.27 16.28
C VAL A 316 -16.54 0.80 17.48
N GLU A 317 -17.86 0.86 17.34
CA GLU A 317 -18.76 1.34 18.40
C GLU A 317 -18.56 0.58 19.72
N GLY A 318 -18.29 1.31 20.81
CA GLY A 318 -18.07 0.72 22.14
C GLY A 318 -16.64 0.20 22.39
N ALA A 319 -15.73 0.29 21.41
CA ALA A 319 -14.31 0.06 21.67
C ALA A 319 -13.74 1.15 22.60
N THR A 320 -12.83 0.75 23.49
CA THR A 320 -12.02 1.70 24.26
C THR A 320 -10.64 1.76 23.63
N VAL A 321 -10.16 2.95 23.31
CA VAL A 321 -8.82 3.17 22.75
C VAL A 321 -8.05 4.13 23.66
N LYS A 322 -6.80 3.77 23.94
CA LYS A 322 -5.81 4.62 24.61
C LYS A 322 -4.59 4.68 23.71
N ASN A 323 -4.32 5.85 23.16
CA ASN A 323 -3.15 6.13 22.35
C ASN A 323 -2.58 7.50 22.73
N THR A 324 -1.34 7.74 22.31
CA THR A 324 -0.72 9.05 22.37
C THR A 324 -0.28 9.40 20.96
N PRO A 325 -0.77 10.49 20.36
CA PRO A 325 -0.36 10.87 19.01
C PRO A 325 1.09 11.38 19.01
N HIS A 326 1.73 11.29 17.85
CA HIS A 326 3.00 11.95 17.59
C HIS A 326 2.82 13.48 17.66
N ASN A 327 3.89 14.17 18.06
CA ASN A 327 3.96 15.64 17.96
C ASN A 327 3.69 16.13 16.52
N LYS A 328 4.15 15.35 15.54
CA LYS A 328 3.83 15.51 14.11
C LYS A 328 3.06 14.27 13.66
N ALA A 329 1.74 14.33 13.77
CA ALA A 329 0.84 13.26 13.35
C ALA A 329 0.92 13.01 11.84
N TYR A 330 0.62 11.78 11.42
CA TYR A 330 0.52 11.46 10.01
C TYR A 330 -0.57 12.28 9.30
N PRO A 331 -0.38 12.63 8.01
CA PRO A 331 -1.46 13.19 7.21
C PRO A 331 -2.61 12.17 7.11
N GLN A 332 -3.82 12.71 6.98
CA GLN A 332 -5.06 11.95 6.95
C GLN A 332 -5.83 12.32 5.69
N GLY A 333 -6.57 11.35 5.14
CA GLY A 333 -7.51 11.59 4.06
C GLY A 333 -8.66 12.53 4.47
N PRO A 334 -9.44 13.03 3.50
CA PRO A 334 -10.47 14.05 3.71
C PRO A 334 -11.65 13.59 4.58
N TYR A 335 -11.89 12.28 4.62
CA TYR A 335 -12.99 11.66 5.38
C TYR A 335 -12.46 10.80 6.53
N SER A 336 -11.23 11.06 6.98
CA SER A 336 -10.66 10.40 8.15
C SER A 336 -10.95 11.20 9.41
N LEU A 337 -10.95 10.52 10.57
CA LEU A 337 -11.03 11.17 11.88
C LEU A 337 -9.85 12.13 12.11
N ASP A 338 -10.01 13.00 13.11
CA ASP A 338 -8.97 13.98 13.47
C ASP A 338 -7.61 13.29 13.69
N ARG A 339 -6.57 13.86 13.06
CA ARG A 339 -5.24 13.25 13.03
C ARG A 339 -4.64 13.05 14.42
N TYR A 340 -4.94 13.89 15.40
CA TYR A 340 -4.40 13.73 16.76
C TYR A 340 -5.25 12.79 17.61
N THR A 341 -6.41 12.37 17.13
CA THR A 341 -7.25 11.35 17.75
C THR A 341 -6.79 9.96 17.34
N ILE A 342 -6.56 9.72 16.04
CA ILE A 342 -6.26 8.37 15.53
C ILE A 342 -4.77 8.07 15.39
N ASP A 343 -3.91 9.06 15.23
CA ASP A 343 -2.46 8.85 15.17
C ASP A 343 -1.95 8.22 16.46
N SER A 344 -1.08 7.22 16.33
CA SER A 344 -0.54 6.49 17.47
C SER A 344 0.97 6.44 17.41
N GLY A 345 1.61 7.22 18.28
CA GLY A 345 3.03 7.09 18.60
C GLY A 345 3.30 5.81 19.38
N ILE A 346 4.47 5.23 19.17
CA ILE A 346 4.97 4.05 19.88
C ILE A 346 6.39 4.33 20.34
N GLU A 347 6.62 4.24 21.64
CA GLU A 347 7.93 4.39 22.27
C GLU A 347 8.09 3.29 23.31
N THR A 348 9.18 2.52 23.21
CA THR A 348 9.48 1.42 24.13
C THR A 348 10.72 1.76 24.96
N TYR A 349 10.55 1.66 26.27
CA TYR A 349 11.57 1.76 27.29
C TYR A 349 11.52 0.45 28.09
N PHE A 350 12.66 -0.21 28.26
CA PHE A 350 12.73 -1.48 29.02
C PHE A 350 12.50 -1.30 30.55
N ASP A 351 12.18 -0.09 30.98
CA ASP A 351 11.56 0.24 32.26
C ASP A 351 10.14 0.73 31.93
N ASP A 352 9.14 -0.14 32.08
CA ASP A 352 7.75 -0.03 31.59
C ASP A 352 7.04 1.31 31.89
N LYS A 353 7.57 2.11 32.81
CA LYS A 353 6.97 3.35 33.30
C LYS A 353 6.79 4.43 32.23
N TYR A 354 7.55 4.39 31.15
CA TYR A 354 7.57 5.45 30.13
C TYR A 354 7.12 4.99 28.74
N ASN A 355 6.60 3.76 28.61
CA ASN A 355 6.15 3.26 27.32
C ASN A 355 4.98 4.10 26.78
N VAL A 356 5.12 4.50 25.52
CA VAL A 356 4.03 5.07 24.73
C VAL A 356 3.48 3.94 23.88
N ASP A 357 2.25 3.53 24.15
CA ASP A 357 1.65 2.31 23.60
C ASP A 357 0.22 2.59 23.11
N LEU A 358 -0.22 1.80 22.13
CA LEU A 358 -1.63 1.71 21.77
C LEU A 358 -2.25 0.58 22.58
N LYS A 359 -3.23 0.90 23.42
CA LYS A 359 -4.01 -0.08 24.17
C LYS A 359 -5.48 0.01 23.83
N TRP A 360 -6.13 -1.15 23.74
CA TRP A 360 -7.55 -1.17 23.41
C TRP A 360 -8.33 -2.31 24.06
N LYS A 361 -9.64 -2.13 24.12
CA LYS A 361 -10.63 -3.16 24.47
C LYS A 361 -11.72 -3.15 23.42
N LEU A 362 -12.06 -4.34 22.91
CA LEU A 362 -13.15 -4.49 21.95
C LEU A 362 -14.47 -4.80 22.67
N PRO A 363 -15.61 -4.37 22.10
CA PRO A 363 -16.94 -4.63 22.66
C PRO A 363 -17.40 -6.07 22.42
N GLU A 364 -16.86 -6.72 21.39
CA GLU A 364 -17.22 -8.08 20.98
C GLU A 364 -15.98 -8.87 20.54
N ASN A 365 -16.12 -10.20 20.51
CA ASN A 365 -15.06 -11.07 20.02
C ASN A 365 -14.88 -10.89 18.51
N GLY A 366 -13.64 -10.91 18.03
CA GLY A 366 -13.40 -10.83 16.59
C GLY A 366 -11.93 -11.00 16.20
N TYR A 367 -11.67 -10.68 14.95
CA TYR A 367 -10.39 -10.85 14.25
C TYR A 367 -10.06 -9.59 13.45
N LEU A 368 -8.77 -9.41 13.17
CA LEU A 368 -8.28 -8.35 12.30
C LEU A 368 -7.93 -8.95 10.93
N VAL A 369 -8.58 -8.47 9.88
CA VAL A 369 -8.31 -8.87 8.50
C VAL A 369 -7.42 -7.83 7.86
N PHE A 370 -6.22 -8.23 7.45
CA PHE A 370 -5.25 -7.39 6.77
C PHE A 370 -5.23 -7.73 5.28
N ASN A 371 -5.58 -6.76 4.44
CA ASN A 371 -5.45 -6.87 3.00
C ASN A 371 -4.25 -6.04 2.54
N ILE A 372 -3.17 -6.70 2.13
CA ILE A 372 -1.91 -6.05 1.79
C ILE A 372 -1.76 -5.94 0.28
N ASN A 373 -1.49 -4.73 -0.19
CA ASN A 373 -1.27 -4.41 -1.59
C ASN A 373 0.16 -3.88 -1.76
N MET A 374 0.95 -4.58 -2.59
CA MET A 374 2.33 -4.20 -2.88
C MET A 374 2.57 -4.32 -4.38
N ALA A 375 3.29 -3.35 -4.95
CA ALA A 375 3.67 -3.35 -6.35
C ALA A 375 5.02 -2.64 -6.55
N PRO A 376 5.80 -2.97 -7.60
CA PRO A 376 7.01 -2.24 -7.91
C PRO A 376 6.71 -0.76 -8.14
N SER A 377 7.52 0.13 -7.57
CA SER A 377 7.45 1.56 -7.87
C SER A 377 8.22 1.91 -9.13
N GLN A 378 8.16 3.18 -9.53
CA GLN A 378 9.01 3.72 -10.62
C GLN A 378 10.47 3.93 -10.20
N LYS A 379 10.80 3.74 -8.92
CA LYS A 379 12.15 3.88 -8.37
C LYS A 379 12.74 2.49 -8.11
N GLY A 380 13.44 1.92 -9.09
CA GLY A 380 14.12 0.63 -8.88
C GLY A 380 15.19 0.70 -7.76
N PHE A 381 15.69 -0.46 -7.32
CA PHE A 381 16.66 -0.61 -6.23
C PHE A 381 17.79 0.44 -6.24
N GLN A 382 18.38 0.70 -7.42
CA GLN A 382 19.52 1.62 -7.58
C GLN A 382 19.22 3.08 -7.20
N LYS A 383 17.93 3.46 -7.08
CA LYS A 383 17.48 4.80 -6.65
C LYS A 383 17.10 4.85 -5.17
N THR A 384 17.27 3.75 -4.43
CA THR A 384 16.93 3.63 -3.01
C THR A 384 18.19 3.49 -2.17
N ASN A 385 18.09 3.69 -0.85
CA ASN A 385 19.18 3.39 0.06
C ASN A 385 19.45 1.87 0.06
N PRO A 386 20.68 1.39 -0.19
CA PRO A 386 20.99 -0.05 -0.19
C PRO A 386 20.66 -0.76 1.13
N GLN A 387 20.82 -0.08 2.26
CA GLN A 387 20.47 -0.56 3.60
C GLN A 387 18.98 -0.42 3.91
N GLY A 388 18.20 0.20 3.02
CA GLY A 388 16.76 0.39 3.15
C GLY A 388 16.34 1.44 4.18
N VAL A 389 17.28 2.19 4.74
CA VAL A 389 17.02 3.24 5.74
C VAL A 389 16.77 4.58 5.04
N GLY A 390 15.51 5.02 5.03
CA GLY A 390 15.10 6.28 4.41
C GLY A 390 15.21 6.35 2.88
N GLY A 391 14.97 7.55 2.36
CA GLY A 391 14.92 7.81 0.91
C GLY A 391 13.63 7.26 0.27
N TYR A 392 13.66 7.09 -1.05
CA TYR A 392 12.55 6.50 -1.79
C TYR A 392 12.43 5.00 -1.51
N SER A 393 11.20 4.50 -1.59
CA SER A 393 10.90 3.07 -1.66
C SER A 393 10.91 2.57 -3.10
N ASP A 394 11.28 1.30 -3.28
CA ASP A 394 11.20 0.58 -4.55
C ASP A 394 9.86 -0.11 -4.77
N VAL A 395 8.93 0.07 -3.83
CA VAL A 395 7.56 -0.44 -3.90
C VAL A 395 6.55 0.63 -3.50
N PHE A 396 5.39 0.59 -4.15
CA PHE A 396 4.14 1.05 -3.56
C PHE A 396 3.72 0.04 -2.50
N PHE A 397 3.29 0.54 -1.34
CA PHE A 397 2.81 -0.29 -0.25
C PHE A 397 1.53 0.31 0.32
N SER A 398 0.49 -0.50 0.40
CA SER A 398 -0.76 -0.13 1.05
C SER A 398 -1.28 -1.35 1.79
N TYR A 399 -1.98 -1.13 2.89
CA TYR A 399 -2.75 -2.19 3.50
C TYR A 399 -3.99 -1.62 4.16
N SER A 400 -5.07 -2.38 4.07
CA SER A 400 -6.26 -2.13 4.89
C SER A 400 -6.31 -3.13 6.04
N VAL A 401 -6.80 -2.66 7.19
CA VAL A 401 -7.10 -3.49 8.35
C VAL A 401 -8.57 -3.35 8.68
N SER A 402 -9.25 -4.48 8.83
CA SER A 402 -10.70 -4.54 9.05
C SER A 402 -11.04 -5.37 10.27
N PHE A 403 -12.12 -5.01 10.96
CA PHE A 403 -12.64 -5.82 12.08
C PHE A 403 -13.73 -6.78 11.58
N SER A 404 -13.53 -8.08 11.81
CA SER A 404 -14.43 -9.15 11.37
C SER A 404 -14.75 -10.13 12.49
N LYS A 405 -15.95 -10.71 12.45
CA LYS A 405 -16.35 -11.85 13.30
C LYS A 405 -15.78 -13.16 12.79
N GLU A 406 -15.42 -13.22 11.52
CA GLU A 406 -14.88 -14.40 10.87
C GLU A 406 -13.36 -14.40 10.92
N LYS A 407 -12.80 -15.57 11.24
CA LYS A 407 -11.36 -15.75 11.26
C LYS A 407 -10.80 -15.67 9.82
N PRO A 408 -9.83 -14.80 9.51
CA PRO A 408 -9.22 -14.77 8.20
C PRO A 408 -8.45 -16.07 7.93
N GLN A 409 -8.49 -16.51 6.68
CA GLN A 409 -7.81 -17.73 6.24
C GLN A 409 -6.45 -17.38 5.62
N ASN A 410 -5.43 -18.17 5.94
CA ASN A 410 -4.08 -18.12 5.34
C ASN A 410 -3.36 -16.75 5.42
N GLN A 411 -3.81 -15.83 6.27
CA GLN A 411 -3.25 -14.48 6.37
C GLN A 411 -1.76 -14.49 6.74
N VAL A 412 -1.34 -15.33 7.71
CA VAL A 412 0.08 -15.47 8.08
C VAL A 412 0.91 -15.94 6.89
N GLN A 413 0.44 -16.95 6.16
CA GLN A 413 1.12 -17.50 4.99
C GLN A 413 1.26 -16.44 3.88
N GLN A 414 0.21 -15.67 3.61
CA GLN A 414 0.24 -14.59 2.61
C GLN A 414 1.26 -13.50 3.00
N ILE A 415 1.24 -13.06 4.26
CA ILE A 415 2.20 -12.06 4.75
C ILE A 415 3.63 -12.60 4.67
N ASP A 416 3.86 -13.86 5.02
CA ASP A 416 5.17 -14.50 4.95
C ASP A 416 5.71 -14.58 3.53
N MET A 417 4.85 -14.92 2.56
CA MET A 417 5.24 -14.92 1.15
C MET A 417 5.69 -13.53 0.69
N LEU A 418 4.89 -12.49 1.01
CA LEU A 418 5.23 -11.10 0.67
C LEU A 418 6.55 -10.66 1.30
N LEU A 419 6.73 -10.95 2.60
CA LEU A 419 7.92 -10.59 3.35
C LEU A 419 9.17 -11.28 2.79
N GLN A 420 9.12 -12.58 2.56
CA GLN A 420 10.24 -13.35 2.02
C GLN A 420 10.61 -12.89 0.60
N GLU A 421 9.61 -12.65 -0.24
CA GLU A 421 9.86 -12.19 -1.61
C GLU A 421 10.49 -10.80 -1.63
N TYR A 422 9.99 -9.86 -0.82
CA TYR A 422 10.54 -8.52 -0.75
C TYR A 422 11.96 -8.51 -0.16
N GLN A 423 12.19 -9.28 0.91
CA GLN A 423 13.53 -9.45 1.47
C GLN A 423 14.50 -10.08 0.47
N ARG A 424 14.09 -11.11 -0.29
CA ARG A 424 14.91 -11.71 -1.34
C ARG A 424 15.29 -10.68 -2.41
N TYR A 425 14.32 -9.89 -2.89
CA TYR A 425 14.58 -8.81 -3.85
C TYR A 425 15.62 -7.81 -3.32
N ARG A 426 15.44 -7.32 -2.09
CA ARG A 426 16.34 -6.36 -1.44
C ARG A 426 17.73 -6.95 -1.17
N ASN A 427 17.82 -8.18 -0.67
CA ASN A 427 19.08 -8.88 -0.39
C ASN A 427 19.87 -9.17 -1.66
N SER A 428 19.18 -9.44 -2.77
CA SER A 428 19.81 -9.58 -4.09
C SER A 428 20.32 -8.27 -4.68
N ARG A 429 20.08 -7.13 -4.00
CA ARG A 429 20.36 -5.78 -4.50
C ARG A 429 19.69 -5.47 -5.84
N GLY A 430 18.47 -5.98 -6.01
CA GLY A 430 17.69 -5.87 -7.25
C GLY A 430 18.20 -6.73 -8.41
N ALA A 431 19.12 -7.68 -8.17
CA ALA A 431 19.58 -8.62 -9.20
C ALA A 431 18.49 -9.64 -9.56
N THR A 432 17.60 -9.97 -8.63
CA THR A 432 16.37 -10.73 -8.92
C THR A 432 15.22 -9.77 -9.15
N SER A 433 14.34 -10.09 -10.09
CA SER A 433 13.08 -9.36 -10.27
C SER A 433 12.20 -9.44 -9.02
N PHE A 434 11.51 -8.34 -8.71
CA PHE A 434 10.39 -8.35 -7.76
C PHE A 434 9.14 -8.82 -8.52
N ASN A 435 8.64 -10.03 -8.23
CA ASN A 435 7.59 -10.65 -9.06
C ASN A 435 6.18 -10.38 -8.52
N ILE A 436 6.04 -9.81 -7.32
CA ILE A 436 4.74 -9.39 -6.81
C ILE A 436 4.21 -8.26 -7.71
N ASN A 437 3.09 -8.50 -8.37
CA ASN A 437 2.37 -7.52 -9.19
C ASN A 437 3.26 -6.82 -10.23
N SER A 438 4.19 -7.56 -10.85
CA SER A 438 5.15 -7.00 -11.81
C SER A 438 4.51 -6.38 -13.04
N ASP A 439 3.34 -6.87 -13.45
CA ASP A 439 2.57 -6.37 -14.60
C ASP A 439 1.69 -5.16 -14.23
N TYR A 440 1.58 -4.85 -12.92
CA TYR A 440 0.73 -3.81 -12.35
C TYR A 440 1.55 -2.84 -11.49
N LYS A 441 2.63 -2.32 -12.09
CA LYS A 441 3.52 -1.34 -11.44
C LYS A 441 2.77 -0.04 -11.14
N LEU A 442 3.26 0.68 -10.13
CA LEU A 442 2.78 2.03 -9.84
C LEU A 442 3.03 2.94 -11.06
N LYS A 443 1.96 3.55 -11.57
CA LYS A 443 2.04 4.56 -12.62
C LYS A 443 2.04 5.95 -11.99
N SER A 444 2.65 6.90 -12.69
CA SER A 444 2.70 8.31 -12.31
C SER A 444 2.27 9.16 -13.48
N PHE A 445 1.45 10.18 -13.20
CA PHE A 445 0.99 11.15 -14.18
C PHE A 445 1.37 12.54 -13.72
N VAL A 446 1.88 13.35 -14.64
CA VAL A 446 2.28 14.72 -14.36
C VAL A 446 1.04 15.56 -14.06
N MET A 447 1.10 16.34 -12.99
CA MET A 447 0.04 17.31 -12.71
C MET A 447 0.10 18.47 -13.72
N ASN A 448 -0.91 18.55 -14.58
CA ASN A 448 -1.13 19.60 -15.57
C ASN A 448 -2.62 19.99 -15.57
N SER A 449 -3.03 20.98 -16.37
CA SER A 449 -4.43 21.45 -16.36
C SER A 449 -5.45 20.37 -16.73
N ALA A 450 -5.14 19.47 -17.68
CA ALA A 450 -6.03 18.38 -18.07
C ALA A 450 -6.18 17.37 -16.93
N ASN A 451 -5.07 16.92 -16.37
CA ASN A 451 -5.06 15.98 -15.24
C ASN A 451 -5.69 16.58 -13.97
N LYS A 452 -5.59 17.90 -13.78
CA LYS A 452 -6.28 18.58 -12.69
C LYS A 452 -7.80 18.50 -12.85
N ASN A 453 -8.32 18.68 -14.07
CA ASN A 453 -9.76 18.54 -14.32
C ASN A 453 -10.24 17.11 -14.03
N ILE A 454 -9.43 16.10 -14.37
CA ILE A 454 -9.72 14.70 -14.00
C ILE A 454 -9.69 14.55 -12.47
N CYS A 455 -8.71 15.13 -11.77
CA CYS A 455 -8.70 15.09 -10.30
C CYS A 455 -9.98 15.69 -9.70
N ASP A 456 -10.42 16.86 -10.19
CA ASP A 456 -11.63 17.54 -9.73
C ASP A 456 -12.90 16.71 -10.02
N LEU A 457 -12.87 15.92 -11.10
CA LEU A 457 -13.92 14.97 -11.48
C LEU A 457 -13.97 13.77 -10.51
N LEU A 458 -12.82 13.20 -10.15
CA LEU A 458 -12.73 12.06 -9.24
C LEU A 458 -12.89 12.44 -7.76
N TYR A 459 -12.60 13.69 -7.42
CA TYR A 459 -12.72 14.22 -6.06
C TYR A 459 -12.84 15.74 -6.08
N SER A 460 -13.80 16.26 -5.32
CA SER A 460 -13.78 17.63 -4.85
C SER A 460 -13.95 17.63 -3.35
N ARG A 461 -13.28 18.58 -2.69
CA ARG A 461 -13.43 18.80 -1.26
C ARG A 461 -14.91 18.95 -0.89
N PRO A 462 -15.38 18.28 0.19
CA PRO A 462 -16.75 18.39 0.67
C PRO A 462 -17.12 19.79 1.16
#